data_AF-A0A7C2QEK3-F1
#
_entry.id   AF-A0A7C2QEK3-F1
#
_cell.length_a   1.000
_cell.length_b   1.000
_cell.length_c   1.000
_cell.angle_alpha   90.00
_cell.angle_beta   90.00
_cell.angle_gamma   90.00
#
_symmetry.space_group_name_H-M   'P 1'
#
loop_
_entity.id
_entity.type
_entity.pdbx_description
1 polymer ?
#
loop_
_entity_poly.entity_id
_entity_poly.type
_entity_poly.pdbx_seq_one_letter_code
_entity_poly.pdbx_strand_id
1 'polypeptide(L)'
;MHPKPTPQQLAWQEAELSMFLHFGMNTFTDREWGEGNEDPKWFNPSQLDTEQWVQVAKECGFKYLILTAKHHDGFCLWQTRYTDHCVRNSSWRMGKGDVVREFARACQQAGLKMGIYLSPWDRHERTYGDSPAYNRYFINQLTELLTQYGEVAEVWFDGACGEGPNGRKQEYDWQGYYAVIRRLQPNALVAICGPDIRWVGNEDGYAAETEWSVQDPVPAFHGNVSGKVWWPAECDVSIRPGWFYHAQEDTKVKSLEHLLDIYFRSVGRNSVLLLNVPPDRRGLLPDPDVQRLREWRKALDRIFATDLARRKPVRTSSAQRGHAGASVVDGKGDTYWVPNELPASLEIDLRQPTAFNIVMLQEYIAEGQHVEEYSIEAWTPAGWQEIKRGTTIGHKKLDRLAPVNTTRVRVNILKSRALPLIRNVSLYSAPEVKAV
;
A
#
# COMPACT_ATOMS: atom_id res chain seq x y z
N MET A 1 5.62 -12.71 -23.28
CA MET A 1 6.14 -13.00 -21.93
C MET A 1 5.16 -12.39 -20.94
N HIS A 2 4.71 -13.12 -19.91
CA HIS A 2 3.80 -12.55 -18.90
C HIS A 2 4.59 -11.54 -18.06
N PRO A 3 4.07 -10.31 -17.84
CA PRO A 3 4.74 -9.35 -16.98
C PRO A 3 4.91 -9.91 -15.57
N LYS A 4 6.06 -9.60 -14.97
CA LYS A 4 6.45 -10.01 -13.61
C LYS A 4 6.78 -8.76 -12.80
N PRO A 5 6.59 -8.78 -11.47
CA PRO A 5 7.06 -7.71 -10.62
C PRO A 5 8.57 -7.57 -10.73
N THR A 6 9.07 -6.34 -10.66
CA THR A 6 10.48 -6.11 -10.30
C THR A 6 10.73 -6.61 -8.86
N PRO A 7 11.99 -6.88 -8.46
CA PRO A 7 12.29 -7.23 -7.07
C PRO A 7 11.76 -6.21 -6.05
N GLN A 8 11.74 -4.93 -6.42
CA GLN A 8 11.22 -3.84 -5.59
C GLN A 8 9.69 -3.89 -5.47
N GLN A 9 8.96 -4.11 -6.59
CA GLN A 9 7.51 -4.30 -6.56
C GLN A 9 7.11 -5.56 -5.78
N LEU A 10 7.88 -6.64 -5.91
CA LEU A 10 7.66 -7.87 -5.16
C LEU A 10 7.81 -7.61 -3.66
N ALA A 11 8.91 -7.00 -3.23
CA ALA A 11 9.13 -6.66 -1.82
C ALA A 11 8.07 -5.71 -1.26
N TRP A 12 7.57 -4.78 -2.09
CA TRP A 12 6.49 -3.86 -1.72
C TRP A 12 5.15 -4.59 -1.59
N GLN A 13 4.79 -5.50 -2.50
CA GLN A 13 3.58 -6.32 -2.36
C GLN A 13 3.65 -7.24 -1.13
N GLU A 14 4.82 -7.82 -0.83
CA GLU A 14 5.05 -8.63 0.37
C GLU A 14 4.99 -7.83 1.68
N ALA A 15 5.24 -6.53 1.62
CA ALA A 15 5.15 -5.66 2.78
C ALA A 15 3.71 -5.43 3.24
N GLU A 16 2.75 -5.44 2.31
CA GLU A 16 1.29 -5.30 2.50
C GLU A 16 0.80 -3.97 3.07
N LEU A 17 1.54 -3.39 4.02
CA LEU A 17 1.16 -2.22 4.81
C LEU A 17 2.19 -1.10 4.70
N SER A 18 1.73 0.03 4.18
CA SER A 18 2.41 1.32 4.14
C SER A 18 1.65 2.33 4.99
N MET A 19 2.35 3.29 5.60
CA MET A 19 1.77 4.39 6.36
C MET A 19 2.01 5.71 5.66
N PHE A 20 0.96 6.52 5.52
CA PHE A 20 1.04 7.88 5.03
C PHE A 20 1.04 8.88 6.18
N LEU A 21 1.83 9.93 6.05
CA LEU A 21 1.96 10.98 7.05
C LEU A 21 1.72 12.32 6.38
N HIS A 22 0.46 12.75 6.31
CA HIS A 22 0.11 14.13 6.00
C HIS A 22 0.37 15.02 7.22
N PHE A 23 1.47 15.73 7.13
CA PHE A 23 1.88 16.72 8.13
C PHE A 23 2.43 17.94 7.41
N GLY A 24 2.11 19.13 7.90
CA GLY A 24 2.59 20.35 7.27
C GLY A 24 1.75 21.56 7.64
N MET A 25 1.77 22.58 6.79
CA MET A 25 1.08 23.85 7.06
C MET A 25 -0.42 23.66 7.34
N ASN A 26 -1.05 22.73 6.62
CA ASN A 26 -2.47 22.42 6.71
C ASN A 26 -2.90 21.90 8.10
N THR A 27 -2.01 21.23 8.83
CA THR A 27 -2.21 20.87 10.24
C THR A 27 -2.41 22.11 11.14
N PHE A 28 -1.72 23.21 10.83
CA PHE A 28 -1.76 24.46 11.60
C PHE A 28 -2.88 25.40 11.16
N THR A 29 -3.33 25.29 9.91
CA THR A 29 -4.44 26.09 9.36
C THR A 29 -5.80 25.40 9.45
N ASP A 30 -5.86 24.14 9.91
CA ASP A 30 -7.09 23.35 9.98
C ASP A 30 -7.75 23.18 8.60
N ARG A 31 -6.93 22.86 7.59
CA ARG A 31 -7.35 22.67 6.19
C ARG A 31 -6.95 21.31 5.67
N GLU A 32 -7.68 20.82 4.68
CA GLU A 32 -7.23 19.70 3.85
C GLU A 32 -6.31 20.21 2.74
N TRP A 33 -6.75 21.25 2.03
CA TRP A 33 -5.99 21.93 0.98
C TRP A 33 -5.72 23.39 1.36
N GLY A 34 -4.45 23.71 1.64
CA GLY A 34 -4.00 25.09 1.83
C GLY A 34 -4.04 25.91 0.54
N GLU A 35 -3.95 27.22 0.68
CA GLU A 35 -4.10 28.21 -0.40
C GLU A 35 -2.78 28.58 -1.08
N GLY A 36 -1.64 28.30 -0.45
CA GLY A 36 -0.30 28.66 -0.91
C GLY A 36 0.15 30.07 -0.51
N ASN A 37 -0.61 30.74 0.35
CA ASN A 37 -0.34 32.08 0.87
C ASN A 37 -0.11 32.10 2.40
N GLU A 38 -0.07 30.91 3.02
CA GLU A 38 0.12 30.77 4.45
C GLU A 38 1.45 31.38 4.92
N ASP A 39 1.46 32.01 6.09
CA ASP A 39 2.71 32.52 6.67
C ASP A 39 3.55 31.34 7.19
N PRO A 40 4.79 31.13 6.70
CA PRO A 40 5.70 30.10 7.22
C PRO A 40 5.81 30.09 8.75
N LYS A 41 5.65 31.23 9.42
CA LYS A 41 5.71 31.35 10.88
C LYS A 41 4.61 30.59 11.61
N TRP A 42 3.50 30.27 10.94
CA TRP A 42 2.40 29.48 11.53
C TRP A 42 2.77 28.03 11.73
N PHE A 43 3.73 27.50 10.97
CA PHE A 43 4.28 26.17 11.18
C PHE A 43 5.19 26.16 12.42
N ASN A 44 4.68 25.62 13.53
CA ASN A 44 5.39 25.59 14.81
C ASN A 44 4.98 24.41 15.70
N PRO A 45 5.25 23.15 15.32
CA PRO A 45 4.95 22.01 16.17
C PRO A 45 5.75 22.05 17.46
N SER A 46 5.05 21.94 18.59
CA SER A 46 5.63 22.15 19.92
C SER A 46 6.47 20.97 20.44
N GLN A 47 6.22 19.76 19.94
CA GLN A 47 6.78 18.50 20.44
C GLN A 47 7.07 17.50 19.31
N LEU A 48 7.41 17.99 18.11
CA LEU A 48 7.62 17.12 16.94
C LEU A 48 8.61 16.00 17.28
N ASP A 49 8.15 14.76 17.10
CA ASP A 49 8.91 13.55 17.36
C ASP A 49 8.60 12.51 16.27
N THR A 50 9.48 12.43 15.27
CA THR A 50 9.38 11.44 14.18
C THR A 50 9.76 10.04 14.64
N GLU A 51 10.48 9.87 15.75
CA GLU A 51 10.76 8.56 16.32
C GLU A 51 9.47 7.94 16.86
N GLN A 52 8.57 8.73 17.46
CA GLN A 52 7.24 8.28 17.85
C GLN A 52 6.42 7.77 16.67
N TRP A 53 6.45 8.48 15.52
CA TRP A 53 5.73 8.06 14.31
C TRP A 53 6.22 6.68 13.83
N VAL A 54 7.55 6.56 13.70
CA VAL A 54 8.22 5.35 13.22
C VAL A 54 8.04 4.17 14.17
N GLN A 55 8.10 4.42 15.48
CA GLN A 55 7.93 3.38 16.50
C GLN A 55 6.51 2.82 16.48
N VAL A 56 5.49 3.69 16.41
CA VAL A 56 4.08 3.26 16.27
C VAL A 56 3.88 2.46 14.98
N ALA A 57 4.44 2.93 13.86
CA ALA A 57 4.34 2.23 12.59
C ALA A 57 4.97 0.82 12.66
N LYS A 58 6.17 0.70 13.26
CA LYS A 58 6.86 -0.58 13.44
C LYS A 58 6.07 -1.53 14.34
N GLU A 59 5.56 -1.05 15.47
CA GLU A 59 4.72 -1.80 16.40
C GLU A 59 3.45 -2.33 15.72
N CYS A 60 2.86 -1.55 14.82
CA CYS A 60 1.62 -1.89 14.13
C CYS A 60 1.83 -2.65 12.81
N GLY A 61 3.08 -3.00 12.48
CA GLY A 61 3.42 -3.89 11.38
C GLY A 61 3.65 -3.23 10.01
N PHE A 62 3.62 -1.90 9.93
CA PHE A 62 3.94 -1.16 8.71
C PHE A 62 5.42 -1.34 8.34
N LYS A 63 5.71 -1.32 7.03
CA LYS A 63 7.08 -1.51 6.51
C LYS A 63 7.59 -0.30 5.72
N TYR A 64 6.68 0.43 5.08
CA TYR A 64 6.94 1.65 4.34
C TYR A 64 6.24 2.81 5.04
N LEU A 65 6.93 3.95 5.18
CA LEU A 65 6.34 5.19 5.66
C LEU A 65 6.63 6.27 4.64
N ILE A 66 5.61 7.00 4.22
CA ILE A 66 5.74 8.04 3.21
C ILE A 66 5.28 9.38 3.83
N LEU A 67 6.16 10.37 3.78
CA LEU A 67 5.93 11.70 4.33
C LEU A 67 5.58 12.70 3.23
N THR A 68 4.58 13.55 3.46
CA THR A 68 4.30 14.73 2.64
C THR A 68 5.39 15.79 2.80
N ALA A 69 6.51 15.64 2.08
CA ALA A 69 7.61 16.62 2.12
C ALA A 69 7.16 18.00 1.60
N LYS A 70 6.21 18.02 0.66
CA LYS A 70 5.48 19.21 0.20
C LYS A 70 4.08 18.80 -0.25
N HIS A 71 3.05 19.45 0.29
CA HIS A 71 1.66 19.28 -0.15
C HIS A 71 1.26 20.34 -1.20
N HIS A 72 0.01 20.38 -1.65
CA HIS A 72 -0.48 21.31 -2.68
C HIS A 72 -0.26 22.80 -2.35
N ASP A 73 -0.27 23.15 -1.06
CA ASP A 73 0.02 24.51 -0.61
C ASP A 73 1.47 24.95 -0.93
N GLY A 74 2.37 24.02 -1.23
CA GLY A 74 3.73 24.33 -1.63
C GLY A 74 4.71 24.51 -0.45
N PHE A 75 4.25 24.43 0.81
CA PHE A 75 5.13 24.58 1.97
C PHE A 75 6.06 23.37 2.10
N CYS A 76 7.36 23.61 2.02
CA CYS A 76 8.37 22.55 2.03
C CYS A 76 8.86 22.22 3.45
N LEU A 77 8.80 20.95 3.85
CA LEU A 77 9.19 20.47 5.18
C LEU A 77 10.70 20.27 5.40
N TRP A 78 11.52 20.66 4.43
CA TRP A 78 12.98 20.58 4.52
C TRP A 78 13.65 21.92 4.18
N GLN A 79 14.96 21.99 4.42
CA GLN A 79 15.78 23.17 4.21
C GLN A 79 16.10 23.40 2.71
N THR A 80 15.08 23.49 1.86
CA THR A 80 15.25 23.65 0.41
C THR A 80 15.91 24.98 0.04
N ARG A 81 16.80 24.98 -0.96
CA ARG A 81 17.40 26.23 -1.48
C ARG A 81 16.52 26.95 -2.51
N TYR A 82 15.42 26.34 -2.94
CA TYR A 82 14.68 26.76 -4.14
C TYR A 82 13.44 27.60 -3.86
N THR A 83 12.97 27.66 -2.62
CA THR A 83 11.87 28.54 -2.20
C THR A 83 12.06 29.01 -0.76
N ASP A 84 11.51 30.17 -0.44
CA ASP A 84 11.40 30.69 0.92
C ASP A 84 10.15 30.19 1.65
N HIS A 85 9.22 29.54 0.96
CA HIS A 85 8.04 28.93 1.56
C HIS A 85 8.37 27.52 2.08
N CYS A 86 9.24 27.49 3.10
CA CYS A 86 9.74 26.27 3.71
C CYS A 86 10.03 26.45 5.20
N VAL A 87 10.36 25.34 5.88
CA VAL A 87 10.70 25.31 7.32
C VAL A 87 11.83 26.27 7.72
N ARG A 88 12.71 26.66 6.79
CA ARG A 88 13.76 27.65 7.05
C ARG A 88 13.21 28.99 7.55
N ASN A 89 12.04 29.38 7.06
CA ASN A 89 11.38 30.64 7.41
C ASN A 89 10.25 30.46 8.43
N SER A 90 10.13 29.27 9.02
CA SER A 90 9.14 28.99 10.06
C SER A 90 9.62 29.36 11.47
N SER A 91 8.69 29.46 12.42
CA SER A 91 9.01 29.67 13.83
C SER A 91 9.60 28.41 14.48
N TRP A 92 9.31 27.24 13.90
CA TRP A 92 9.76 25.95 14.42
C TRP A 92 11.29 25.85 14.46
N ARG A 93 11.82 25.48 15.63
CA ARG A 93 13.27 25.36 15.88
C ARG A 93 14.07 26.58 15.41
N MET A 94 13.50 27.78 15.51
CA MET A 94 14.11 29.03 15.04
C MET A 94 14.55 28.96 13.57
N GLY A 95 13.76 28.32 12.71
CA GLY A 95 14.05 28.15 11.29
C GLY A 95 15.13 27.10 10.97
N LYS A 96 15.64 26.36 11.96
CA LYS A 96 16.73 25.38 11.77
C LYS A 96 16.27 23.93 11.68
N GLY A 97 14.97 23.68 11.82
CA GLY A 97 14.42 22.33 11.77
C GLY A 97 14.35 21.78 10.35
N ASP A 98 14.37 20.45 10.23
CA ASP A 98 14.24 19.72 8.96
C ASP A 98 13.45 18.44 9.24
N VAL A 99 12.15 18.46 8.96
CA VAL A 99 11.25 17.32 9.29
C VAL A 99 11.66 16.10 8.47
N VAL A 100 12.02 16.29 7.19
CA VAL A 100 12.43 15.20 6.31
C VAL A 100 13.70 14.53 6.83
N ARG A 101 14.65 15.30 7.38
CA ARG A 101 15.86 14.75 8.03
C ARG A 101 15.54 13.90 9.25
N GLU A 102 14.70 14.40 10.14
CA GLU A 102 14.32 13.72 11.38
C GLU A 102 13.56 12.43 11.06
N PHE A 103 12.65 12.49 10.09
CA PHE A 103 11.90 11.34 9.59
C PHE A 103 12.81 10.29 8.94
N ALA A 104 13.68 10.70 8.01
CA ALA A 104 14.62 9.81 7.34
C ALA A 104 15.53 9.05 8.31
N ARG A 105 16.07 9.77 9.30
CA ARG A 105 16.91 9.18 10.34
C ARG A 105 16.14 8.15 11.17
N ALA A 106 14.92 8.48 11.60
CA ALA A 106 14.10 7.58 12.39
C ALA A 106 13.76 6.30 11.60
N CYS A 107 13.35 6.42 10.33
CA CYS A 107 13.12 5.26 9.45
C CYS A 107 14.36 4.38 9.32
N GLN A 108 15.53 4.99 9.05
CA GLN A 108 16.80 4.27 8.92
C GLN A 108 17.15 3.51 10.21
N GLN A 109 17.04 4.15 11.38
CA GLN A 109 17.33 3.52 12.67
C GLN A 109 16.38 2.36 13.00
N ALA A 110 15.11 2.48 12.60
CA ALA A 110 14.10 1.45 12.84
C ALA A 110 14.13 0.31 11.81
N GLY A 111 14.85 0.48 10.69
CA GLY A 111 14.86 -0.46 9.56
C GLY A 111 13.58 -0.44 8.72
N LEU A 112 12.87 0.70 8.70
CA LEU A 112 11.69 0.90 7.86
C LEU A 112 12.06 1.62 6.56
N LYS A 113 11.33 1.31 5.49
CA LYS A 113 11.53 1.92 4.18
C LYS A 113 10.90 3.31 4.14
N MET A 114 11.68 4.33 3.79
CA MET A 114 11.21 5.70 3.67
C MET A 114 10.67 5.95 2.26
N GLY A 115 9.52 6.60 2.16
CA GLY A 115 9.03 7.22 0.94
C GLY A 115 8.84 8.73 1.10
N ILE A 116 8.76 9.42 -0.03
CA ILE A 116 8.53 10.87 -0.08
C ILE A 116 7.37 11.17 -1.03
N TYR A 117 6.37 11.90 -0.52
CA TYR A 117 5.38 12.57 -1.34
C TYR A 117 5.88 13.99 -1.66
N LEU A 118 5.86 14.33 -2.94
CA LEU A 118 6.18 15.68 -3.42
C LEU A 118 5.09 16.12 -4.40
N SER A 119 4.20 16.99 -3.96
CA SER A 119 3.04 17.38 -4.76
C SER A 119 3.44 17.98 -6.11
N PRO A 120 2.97 17.42 -7.24
CA PRO A 120 3.15 18.01 -8.56
C PRO A 120 2.40 19.33 -8.68
N TRP A 121 1.17 19.41 -8.19
CA TRP A 121 0.43 20.66 -8.10
C TRP A 121 1.00 21.56 -7.00
N ASP A 122 1.25 22.83 -7.33
CA ASP A 122 1.80 23.80 -6.38
C ASP A 122 1.01 25.12 -6.45
N ARG A 123 0.42 25.49 -5.31
CA ARG A 123 -0.38 26.70 -5.15
C ARG A 123 0.46 27.93 -4.77
N HIS A 124 1.70 27.71 -4.34
CA HIS A 124 2.61 28.79 -3.93
C HIS A 124 3.58 29.20 -5.05
N GLU A 125 4.18 28.21 -5.73
CA GLU A 125 5.26 28.46 -6.67
C GLU A 125 4.76 29.28 -7.87
N ARG A 126 5.44 30.41 -8.11
CA ARG A 126 5.07 31.39 -9.14
C ARG A 126 5.27 30.85 -10.54
N THR A 127 6.24 29.95 -10.73
CA THR A 127 6.47 29.33 -12.03
C THR A 127 5.44 28.25 -12.36
N TYR A 128 4.58 27.81 -11.44
CA TYR A 128 3.56 26.81 -11.75
C TYR A 128 2.63 27.30 -12.87
N GLY A 129 2.57 26.57 -13.98
CA GLY A 129 1.91 26.98 -15.23
C GLY A 129 2.85 27.52 -16.32
N ASP A 130 4.08 27.91 -15.97
CA ASP A 130 5.21 28.05 -16.90
C ASP A 130 5.97 26.72 -16.93
N SER A 131 5.55 25.83 -17.82
CA SER A 131 5.92 24.42 -17.75
C SER A 131 7.44 24.17 -17.70
N PRO A 132 8.27 24.75 -18.60
CA PRO A 132 9.72 24.58 -18.53
C PRO A 132 10.35 25.09 -17.21
N ALA A 133 9.88 26.22 -16.70
CA ALA A 133 10.42 26.80 -15.47
C ALA A 133 10.04 25.97 -14.24
N TYR A 134 8.77 25.57 -14.12
CA TYR A 134 8.31 24.73 -13.02
C TYR A 134 8.91 23.33 -13.05
N ASN A 135 9.02 22.70 -14.22
CA ASN A 135 9.65 21.37 -14.33
C ASN A 135 11.10 21.40 -13.84
N ARG A 136 11.84 22.47 -14.13
CA ARG A 136 13.20 22.67 -13.59
C ARG A 136 13.20 22.89 -12.08
N TYR A 137 12.28 23.68 -11.54
CA TYR A 137 12.09 23.86 -10.10
C TYR A 137 11.77 22.53 -9.39
N PHE A 138 10.85 21.75 -9.95
CA PHE A 138 10.44 20.46 -9.42
C PHE A 138 11.60 19.45 -9.42
N ILE A 139 12.34 19.33 -10.53
CA ILE A 139 13.53 18.46 -10.62
C ILE A 139 14.60 18.86 -9.60
N ASN A 140 14.78 20.16 -9.37
CA ASN A 140 15.71 20.68 -8.38
C ASN A 140 15.34 20.23 -6.95
N GLN A 141 14.07 20.35 -6.56
CA GLN A 141 13.58 19.88 -5.26
C GLN A 141 13.66 18.35 -5.14
N LEU A 142 13.24 17.64 -6.17
CA LEU A 142 13.34 16.18 -6.25
C LEU A 142 14.80 15.73 -6.08
N THR A 143 15.75 16.42 -6.71
CA THR A 143 17.17 16.13 -6.56
C THR A 143 17.65 16.32 -5.11
N GLU A 144 17.20 17.34 -4.39
CA GLU A 144 17.54 17.49 -2.95
C GLU A 144 17.03 16.32 -2.12
N LEU A 145 15.76 15.97 -2.29
CA LEU A 145 15.10 14.89 -1.55
C LEU A 145 15.75 13.52 -1.82
N LEU A 146 16.19 13.28 -3.05
CA LEU A 146 16.77 11.99 -3.45
C LEU A 146 18.29 11.89 -3.26
N THR A 147 18.99 12.98 -2.87
CA THR A 147 20.45 12.95 -2.66
C THR A 147 20.87 13.19 -1.22
N GLN A 148 20.01 13.79 -0.40
CA GLN A 148 20.42 14.25 0.93
C GLN A 148 19.88 13.37 2.08
N TYR A 149 18.84 12.57 1.88
CA TYR A 149 18.09 11.94 2.98
C TYR A 149 18.22 10.41 3.05
N GLY A 150 19.23 9.83 2.41
CA GLY A 150 19.47 8.38 2.42
C GLY A 150 18.72 7.63 1.31
N GLU A 151 18.40 6.36 1.55
CA GLU A 151 17.66 5.52 0.60
C GLU A 151 16.18 5.93 0.61
N VAL A 152 15.65 6.24 -0.57
CA VAL A 152 14.22 6.46 -0.79
C VAL A 152 13.67 5.25 -1.51
N ALA A 153 12.71 4.56 -0.88
CA ALA A 153 12.11 3.34 -1.41
C ALA A 153 10.87 3.61 -2.26
N GLU A 154 10.21 4.76 -2.05
CA GLU A 154 9.02 5.15 -2.80
C GLU A 154 8.96 6.67 -3.01
N VAL A 155 8.60 7.11 -4.21
CA VAL A 155 8.31 8.51 -4.55
C VAL A 155 6.86 8.58 -5.02
N TRP A 156 6.07 9.37 -4.32
CA TRP A 156 4.62 9.44 -4.53
C TRP A 156 4.25 10.76 -5.21
N PHE A 157 3.65 10.68 -6.40
CA PHE A 157 3.23 11.84 -7.17
C PHE A 157 1.71 11.88 -7.34
N ASP A 158 1.10 12.88 -6.70
CA ASP A 158 -0.34 13.12 -6.75
C ASP A 158 -0.86 13.49 -8.13
N GLY A 159 -2.05 12.97 -8.46
CA GLY A 159 -2.81 13.33 -9.65
C GLY A 159 -3.80 14.49 -9.42
N ALA A 160 -4.05 14.89 -8.17
CA ALA A 160 -5.00 15.94 -7.84
C ALA A 160 -4.52 17.34 -8.30
N CYS A 161 -5.44 18.11 -8.88
CA CYS A 161 -5.20 19.49 -9.27
C CYS A 161 -6.50 20.30 -9.20
N GLY A 162 -6.53 21.32 -8.34
CA GLY A 162 -7.71 22.15 -8.08
C GLY A 162 -7.78 23.48 -8.86
N GLU A 163 -6.96 23.68 -9.91
CA GLU A 163 -6.94 24.93 -10.70
C GLU A 163 -8.26 25.18 -11.48
N GLY A 164 -9.03 24.12 -11.75
CA GLY A 164 -10.27 24.21 -12.53
C GLY A 164 -10.03 24.56 -14.02
N PRO A 165 -11.11 24.73 -14.81
CA PRO A 165 -10.99 24.88 -16.26
C PRO A 165 -10.22 26.11 -16.74
N ASN A 166 -10.23 27.18 -15.95
CA ASN A 166 -9.64 28.48 -16.26
C ASN A 166 -8.39 28.81 -15.44
N GLY A 167 -7.92 27.88 -14.60
CA GLY A 167 -6.71 28.07 -13.82
C GLY A 167 -5.43 27.79 -14.60
N ARG A 168 -4.32 27.76 -13.87
CA ARG A 168 -2.99 27.52 -14.43
C ARG A 168 -2.90 26.10 -14.99
N LYS A 169 -2.25 25.96 -16.15
CA LYS A 169 -2.07 24.67 -16.83
C LYS A 169 -0.60 24.29 -16.80
N GLN A 170 -0.26 23.26 -16.04
CA GLN A 170 1.09 22.75 -15.93
C GLN A 170 1.21 21.45 -16.75
N GLU A 171 2.17 21.42 -17.67
CA GLU A 171 2.57 20.20 -18.36
C GLU A 171 3.81 19.63 -17.65
N TYR A 172 3.63 18.51 -16.95
CA TYR A 172 4.69 17.86 -16.20
C TYR A 172 5.62 17.07 -17.12
N ASP A 173 6.94 17.28 -16.96
CA ASP A 173 7.96 16.45 -17.62
C ASP A 173 8.15 15.13 -16.84
N TRP A 174 7.13 14.27 -16.87
CA TRP A 174 7.13 12.99 -16.16
C TRP A 174 8.35 12.13 -16.49
N GLN A 175 8.74 12.06 -17.77
CA GLN A 175 9.89 11.26 -18.19
C GLN A 175 11.20 11.84 -17.66
N GLY A 176 11.35 13.16 -17.62
CA GLY A 176 12.46 13.82 -16.94
C GLY A 176 12.50 13.54 -15.44
N TYR A 177 11.34 13.56 -14.77
CA TYR A 177 11.24 13.27 -13.34
C TYR A 177 11.65 11.83 -13.03
N TYR A 178 11.14 10.86 -13.80
CA TYR A 178 11.50 9.45 -13.64
C TYR A 178 12.98 9.22 -13.94
N ALA A 179 13.55 9.87 -14.97
CA ALA A 179 14.97 9.75 -15.28
C ALA A 179 15.85 10.22 -14.11
N VAL A 180 15.46 11.29 -13.43
CA VAL A 180 16.13 11.77 -12.21
C VAL A 180 16.02 10.74 -11.09
N ILE A 181 14.82 10.20 -10.83
CA ILE A 181 14.61 9.17 -9.80
C ILE A 181 15.46 7.94 -10.09
N ARG A 182 15.41 7.39 -11.31
CA ARG A 182 16.17 6.19 -11.68
C ARG A 182 17.67 6.38 -11.59
N ARG A 183 18.18 7.59 -11.86
CA ARG A 183 19.60 7.90 -11.73
C ARG A 183 20.04 7.98 -10.27
N LEU A 184 19.23 8.60 -9.41
CA LEU A 184 19.62 8.92 -8.03
C LEU A 184 19.24 7.82 -7.03
N GLN A 185 18.09 7.19 -7.24
CA GLN A 185 17.49 6.17 -6.38
C GLN A 185 16.90 5.05 -7.28
N PRO A 186 17.74 4.22 -7.91
CA PRO A 186 17.30 3.21 -8.89
C PRO A 186 16.36 2.14 -8.31
N ASN A 187 16.34 1.99 -6.98
CA ASN A 187 15.46 1.06 -6.27
C ASN A 187 14.14 1.71 -5.80
N ALA A 188 13.96 3.02 -5.98
CA ALA A 188 12.72 3.68 -5.61
C ALA A 188 11.58 3.27 -6.55
N LEU A 189 10.43 2.93 -6.01
CA LEU A 189 9.18 2.81 -6.77
C LEU A 189 8.57 4.20 -6.96
N VAL A 190 7.96 4.45 -8.11
CA VAL A 190 7.24 5.69 -8.42
C VAL A 190 5.75 5.40 -8.49
N ALA A 191 4.99 6.02 -7.59
CA ALA A 191 3.58 5.73 -7.37
C ALA A 191 2.65 6.79 -7.97
N ILE A 192 1.44 6.32 -8.34
CA ILE A 192 0.27 7.08 -8.80
C ILE A 192 0.47 7.73 -10.16
N CYS A 193 1.04 8.93 -10.23
CA CYS A 193 1.57 9.50 -11.47
C CYS A 193 2.96 8.93 -11.73
N GLY A 194 3.02 7.61 -11.92
CA GLY A 194 4.27 6.86 -12.03
C GLY A 194 4.07 5.48 -12.67
N PRO A 195 5.14 4.89 -13.22
CA PRO A 195 5.08 3.60 -13.92
C PRO A 195 5.10 2.37 -13.00
N ASP A 196 5.40 2.49 -11.70
CA ASP A 196 5.67 1.31 -10.87
C ASP A 196 4.48 0.90 -10.00
N ILE A 197 3.72 1.85 -9.47
CA ILE A 197 2.57 1.61 -8.61
C ILE A 197 1.39 2.45 -9.11
N ARG A 198 0.21 1.83 -9.19
CA ARG A 198 -1.03 2.42 -9.67
C ARG A 198 -1.92 2.84 -8.50
N TRP A 199 -2.62 3.96 -8.66
CA TRP A 199 -3.76 4.31 -7.80
C TRP A 199 -4.91 3.32 -7.96
N VAL A 200 -5.46 2.83 -6.85
CA VAL A 200 -6.58 1.88 -6.90
C VAL A 200 -7.83 2.46 -7.57
N GLY A 201 -8.03 3.79 -7.50
CA GLY A 201 -9.16 4.49 -8.10
C GLY A 201 -10.17 5.07 -7.11
N ASN A 202 -9.90 5.02 -5.82
CA ASN A 202 -10.69 5.62 -4.74
C ASN A 202 -9.81 5.85 -3.50
N GLU A 203 -10.26 6.71 -2.60
CA GLU A 203 -9.61 6.99 -1.31
C GLU A 203 -10.32 6.28 -0.13
N ASP A 204 -11.21 5.32 -0.43
CA ASP A 204 -11.88 4.48 0.58
C ASP A 204 -11.03 3.26 0.98
N GLY A 205 -9.90 3.05 0.30
CA GLY A 205 -8.98 1.95 0.55
C GLY A 205 -9.46 0.61 -0.02
N TYR A 206 -10.31 0.63 -1.05
CA TYR A 206 -10.93 -0.59 -1.59
C TYR A 206 -10.44 -0.94 -2.99
N ALA A 207 -9.85 -2.13 -3.13
CA ALA A 207 -9.61 -2.76 -4.40
C ALA A 207 -10.86 -3.48 -4.94
N ALA A 208 -10.91 -3.60 -6.26
CA ALA A 208 -11.93 -4.41 -6.93
C ALA A 208 -11.80 -5.89 -6.54
N GLU A 209 -12.91 -6.63 -6.60
CA GLU A 209 -12.89 -8.08 -6.33
C GLU A 209 -11.96 -8.84 -7.30
N THR A 210 -11.91 -8.35 -8.54
CA THR A 210 -11.00 -8.78 -9.61
C THR A 210 -9.92 -7.70 -9.77
N GLU A 211 -8.74 -7.93 -9.22
CA GLU A 211 -7.62 -6.97 -9.22
C GLU A 211 -6.38 -7.58 -9.87
N TRP A 212 -6.07 -7.09 -11.07
CA TRP A 212 -4.92 -7.53 -11.84
C TRP A 212 -3.75 -6.58 -11.62
N SER A 213 -2.61 -7.10 -11.19
CA SER A 213 -1.35 -6.35 -11.26
C SER A 213 -0.84 -6.24 -12.70
N VAL A 214 -1.29 -7.11 -13.61
CA VAL A 214 -0.97 -7.05 -15.04
C VAL A 214 -1.93 -6.11 -15.76
N GLN A 215 -1.44 -4.94 -16.18
CA GLN A 215 -2.25 -3.85 -16.72
C GLN A 215 -1.82 -3.44 -18.14
N ASP A 216 -2.68 -2.71 -18.84
CA ASP A 216 -2.27 -1.98 -20.04
C ASP A 216 -1.40 -0.78 -19.65
N PRO A 217 -0.31 -0.52 -20.38
CA PRO A 217 0.53 0.64 -20.11
C PRO A 217 -0.24 1.92 -20.45
N VAL A 218 -0.13 2.90 -19.56
CA VAL A 218 -0.62 4.26 -19.82
C VAL A 218 0.51 5.07 -20.45
N PRO A 219 0.34 5.63 -21.68
CA PRO A 219 1.42 6.34 -22.38
C PRO A 219 2.06 7.48 -21.59
N ALA A 220 1.27 8.20 -20.77
CA ALA A 220 1.78 9.28 -19.93
C ALA A 220 2.85 8.81 -18.93
N PHE A 221 2.74 7.58 -18.41
CA PHE A 221 3.64 7.06 -17.38
C PHE A 221 4.66 6.07 -17.94
N HIS A 222 4.27 5.28 -18.95
CA HIS A 222 5.08 4.19 -19.50
C HIS A 222 5.71 4.53 -20.86
N GLY A 223 5.43 5.69 -21.43
CA GLY A 223 5.90 6.05 -22.77
C GLY A 223 5.37 5.08 -23.84
N ASN A 224 6.26 4.61 -24.72
CA ASN A 224 5.93 3.75 -25.86
C ASN A 224 6.08 2.25 -25.57
N VAL A 225 5.92 1.82 -24.32
CA VAL A 225 5.95 0.39 -23.96
C VAL A 225 4.84 -0.36 -24.69
N SER A 226 5.18 -1.45 -25.36
CA SER A 226 4.23 -2.35 -26.03
C SER A 226 3.94 -3.58 -25.18
N GLY A 227 2.70 -4.08 -25.26
CA GLY A 227 2.23 -5.20 -24.43
C GLY A 227 1.79 -4.77 -23.03
N LYS A 228 1.57 -5.74 -22.14
CA LYS A 228 1.15 -5.50 -20.75
C LYS A 228 2.35 -5.18 -19.84
N VAL A 229 2.09 -4.50 -18.72
CA VAL A 229 3.07 -4.18 -17.67
C VAL A 229 2.64 -4.74 -16.32
N TRP A 230 3.58 -4.91 -15.39
CA TRP A 230 3.25 -5.16 -13.97
C TRP A 230 3.12 -3.81 -13.27
N TRP A 231 1.89 -3.42 -12.96
CA TRP A 231 1.52 -2.13 -12.37
C TRP A 231 0.45 -2.36 -11.28
N PRO A 232 0.88 -2.86 -10.10
CA PRO A 232 0.01 -3.26 -9.01
C PRO A 232 -0.67 -2.05 -8.35
N ALA A 233 -1.82 -2.29 -7.72
CA ALA A 233 -2.62 -1.25 -7.08
C ALA A 233 -2.17 -0.97 -5.64
N GLU A 234 -2.11 0.32 -5.30
CA GLU A 234 -2.05 0.82 -3.94
C GLU A 234 -3.42 1.37 -3.54
N CYS A 235 -3.92 0.91 -2.39
CA CYS A 235 -5.16 1.37 -1.78
C CYS A 235 -4.84 2.41 -0.70
N ASP A 236 -4.91 3.67 -1.07
CA ASP A 236 -4.71 4.79 -0.16
C ASP A 236 -6.03 5.17 0.55
N VAL A 237 -5.95 5.44 1.85
CA VAL A 237 -7.09 5.85 2.68
C VAL A 237 -6.61 6.46 4.00
N SER A 238 -7.31 7.45 4.53
CA SER A 238 -7.02 7.99 5.86
C SER A 238 -7.68 7.20 6.99
N ILE A 239 -7.03 7.13 8.16
CA ILE A 239 -7.64 6.62 9.40
C ILE A 239 -8.76 7.54 9.90
N ARG A 240 -8.80 8.79 9.42
CA ARG A 240 -9.80 9.82 9.71
C ARG A 240 -10.62 10.16 8.46
N PRO A 241 -11.65 11.02 8.54
CA PRO A 241 -12.29 11.58 7.36
C PRO A 241 -11.32 12.43 6.51
N GLY A 242 -10.52 13.30 7.14
CA GLY A 242 -9.51 14.11 6.46
C GLY A 242 -8.15 13.42 6.35
N TRP A 243 -7.30 13.91 5.43
CA TRP A 243 -5.91 13.52 5.31
C TRP A 243 -5.04 14.22 6.34
N PHE A 244 -5.26 15.51 6.61
CA PHE A 244 -4.55 16.25 7.66
C PHE A 244 -5.25 16.09 9.02
N TYR A 245 -4.54 16.42 10.10
CA TYR A 245 -5.14 16.36 11.43
C TYR A 245 -6.12 17.51 11.65
N HIS A 246 -7.35 17.14 12.00
CA HIS A 246 -8.38 18.04 12.51
C HIS A 246 -8.83 17.59 13.89
N ALA A 247 -8.77 18.47 14.89
CA ALA A 247 -9.19 18.13 16.26
C ALA A 247 -10.67 17.71 16.34
N GLN A 248 -11.50 18.23 15.44
CA GLN A 248 -12.92 17.87 15.33
C GLN A 248 -13.16 16.41 14.87
N GLU A 249 -12.09 15.72 14.44
CA GLU A 249 -12.12 14.33 13.97
C GLU A 249 -11.57 13.34 14.99
N ASP A 250 -11.16 13.78 16.19
CA ASP A 250 -10.63 12.88 17.24
C ASP A 250 -11.64 11.80 17.66
N THR A 251 -12.93 12.07 17.51
CA THR A 251 -14.02 11.12 17.75
C THR A 251 -14.46 10.37 16.49
N LYS A 252 -13.81 10.63 15.34
CA LYS A 252 -14.14 10.08 14.02
C LYS A 252 -13.04 9.17 13.44
N VAL A 253 -12.07 8.77 14.26
CA VAL A 253 -11.08 7.74 13.90
C VAL A 253 -11.82 6.45 13.56
N LYS A 254 -11.60 5.92 12.34
CA LYS A 254 -12.27 4.73 11.78
C LYS A 254 -12.26 3.57 12.75
N SER A 255 -13.42 2.95 12.98
CA SER A 255 -13.59 1.85 13.94
C SER A 255 -12.70 0.65 13.61
N LEU A 256 -12.48 -0.24 14.58
CA LEU A 256 -11.73 -1.47 14.36
C LEU A 256 -12.34 -2.31 13.23
N GLU A 257 -13.66 -2.44 13.21
CA GLU A 257 -14.41 -3.19 12.20
C GLU A 257 -14.21 -2.59 10.79
N HIS A 258 -14.22 -1.26 10.68
CA HIS A 258 -13.99 -0.59 9.41
C HIS A 258 -12.55 -0.77 8.91
N LEU A 259 -11.55 -0.64 9.78
CA LEU A 259 -10.15 -0.89 9.42
C LEU A 259 -9.90 -2.36 9.03
N LEU A 260 -10.58 -3.31 9.69
CA LEU A 260 -10.56 -4.71 9.26
C LEU A 260 -11.21 -4.88 7.88
N ASP A 261 -12.36 -4.25 7.61
CA ASP A 261 -12.99 -4.32 6.29
C ASP A 261 -12.08 -3.77 5.18
N ILE A 262 -11.43 -2.62 5.43
CA ILE A 262 -10.42 -2.04 4.55
C ILE A 262 -9.30 -3.05 4.29
N TYR A 263 -8.73 -3.67 5.32
CA TYR A 263 -7.68 -4.68 5.16
C TYR A 263 -8.10 -5.85 4.26
N PHE A 264 -9.28 -6.43 4.49
CA PHE A 264 -9.81 -7.53 3.68
C PHE A 264 -10.12 -7.11 2.24
N ARG A 265 -10.40 -5.83 2.00
CA ARG A 265 -10.72 -5.27 0.68
C ARG A 265 -9.56 -4.57 -0.01
N SER A 266 -8.37 -4.57 0.59
CA SER A 266 -7.11 -4.07 0.01
C SER A 266 -6.09 -5.21 -0.03
N VAL A 267 -5.39 -5.47 1.08
CA VAL A 267 -4.43 -6.58 1.26
C VAL A 267 -5.06 -7.93 0.93
N GLY A 268 -6.33 -8.13 1.29
CA GLY A 268 -7.10 -9.32 0.94
C GLY A 268 -7.55 -9.42 -0.52
N ARG A 269 -7.17 -8.47 -1.38
CA ARG A 269 -7.56 -8.36 -2.80
C ARG A 269 -6.37 -7.94 -3.69
N ASN A 270 -5.19 -8.51 -3.46
CA ASN A 270 -4.01 -8.31 -4.29
C ASN A 270 -3.47 -6.86 -4.37
N SER A 271 -3.69 -6.06 -3.33
CA SER A 271 -3.21 -4.67 -3.25
C SER A 271 -2.41 -4.41 -1.98
N VAL A 272 -1.58 -3.37 -1.98
CA VAL A 272 -0.97 -2.82 -0.75
C VAL A 272 -1.92 -1.78 -0.18
N LEU A 273 -2.03 -1.73 1.16
CA LEU A 273 -2.77 -0.71 1.88
C LEU A 273 -1.83 0.40 2.32
N LEU A 274 -2.09 1.62 1.85
CA LEU A 274 -1.46 2.85 2.32
C LEU A 274 -2.42 3.55 3.28
N LEU A 275 -2.22 3.39 4.59
CA LEU A 275 -3.08 4.00 5.61
C LEU A 275 -2.48 5.32 6.09
N ASN A 276 -3.17 6.43 5.85
CA ASN A 276 -2.77 7.74 6.39
C ASN A 276 -3.11 7.88 7.87
N VAL A 277 -2.15 8.39 8.65
CA VAL A 277 -2.27 8.69 10.08
C VAL A 277 -1.65 10.06 10.33
N PRO A 278 -2.42 11.15 10.42
CA PRO A 278 -1.85 12.49 10.44
C PRO A 278 -1.34 12.88 11.83
N PRO A 279 -0.08 13.34 11.95
CA PRO A 279 0.40 13.99 13.17
C PRO A 279 -0.38 15.27 13.48
N ASP A 280 -0.63 15.52 14.76
CA ASP A 280 -1.33 16.72 15.23
C ASP A 280 -0.44 17.97 15.29
N ARG A 281 -0.99 19.08 15.81
CA ARG A 281 -0.26 20.35 15.98
C ARG A 281 0.91 20.29 16.95
N ARG A 282 1.01 19.27 17.81
CA ARG A 282 2.21 19.03 18.62
C ARG A 282 3.31 18.42 17.75
N GLY A 283 2.96 17.73 16.67
CA GLY A 283 3.86 16.95 15.82
C GLY A 283 3.96 15.49 16.27
N LEU A 284 2.90 14.96 16.88
CA LEU A 284 2.80 13.57 17.35
C LEU A 284 1.62 12.87 16.66
N LEU A 285 1.70 11.56 16.46
CA LEU A 285 0.50 10.78 16.16
C LEU A 285 -0.45 10.85 17.38
N PRO A 286 -1.72 11.25 17.20
CA PRO A 286 -2.65 11.41 18.32
C PRO A 286 -2.91 10.08 19.07
N ASP A 287 -3.12 10.16 20.39
CA ASP A 287 -3.34 8.98 21.23
C ASP A 287 -4.52 8.09 20.77
N PRO A 288 -5.69 8.63 20.33
CA PRO A 288 -6.79 7.82 19.80
C PRO A 288 -6.38 6.98 18.58
N ASP A 289 -5.56 7.54 17.70
CA ASP A 289 -5.08 6.93 16.46
C ASP A 289 -4.10 5.81 16.80
N VAL A 290 -3.13 6.08 17.68
CA VAL A 290 -2.16 5.09 18.18
C VAL A 290 -2.88 3.94 18.88
N GLN A 291 -3.89 4.22 19.71
CA GLN A 291 -4.69 3.20 20.36
C GLN A 291 -5.42 2.33 19.33
N ARG A 292 -6.09 2.96 18.34
CA ARG A 292 -6.83 2.24 17.30
C ARG A 292 -5.91 1.38 16.43
N LEU A 293 -4.72 1.85 16.07
CA LEU A 293 -3.74 1.07 15.31
C LEU A 293 -3.26 -0.17 16.10
N ARG A 294 -3.03 -0.03 17.40
CA ARG A 294 -2.65 -1.16 18.27
C ARG A 294 -3.78 -2.17 18.43
N GLU A 295 -5.03 -1.71 18.58
CA GLU A 295 -6.22 -2.56 18.57
C GLU A 295 -6.33 -3.35 17.25
N TRP A 296 -6.13 -2.66 16.13
CA TRP A 296 -6.18 -3.25 14.79
C TRP A 296 -5.08 -4.28 14.56
N ARG A 297 -3.82 -3.97 14.91
CA ARG A 297 -2.71 -4.93 14.85
C ARG A 297 -3.00 -6.18 15.69
N LYS A 298 -3.46 -5.99 16.93
CA LYS A 298 -3.82 -7.11 17.83
C LYS A 298 -4.94 -7.98 17.24
N ALA A 299 -5.93 -7.38 16.60
CA ALA A 299 -6.99 -8.10 15.93
C ALA A 299 -6.45 -8.92 14.74
N LEU A 300 -5.63 -8.32 13.88
CA LEU A 300 -4.96 -9.01 12.77
C LEU A 300 -4.08 -10.17 13.26
N ASP A 301 -3.27 -9.94 14.30
CA ASP A 301 -2.44 -10.99 14.92
C ASP A 301 -3.29 -12.15 15.41
N ARG A 302 -4.42 -11.87 16.06
CA ARG A 302 -5.34 -12.91 16.54
C ARG A 302 -6.00 -13.67 15.39
N ILE A 303 -6.44 -12.98 14.35
CA ILE A 303 -7.07 -13.58 13.16
C ILE A 303 -6.09 -14.56 12.48
N PHE A 304 -4.84 -14.15 12.31
CA PHE A 304 -3.83 -14.92 11.57
C PHE A 304 -2.89 -15.74 12.47
N ALA A 305 -3.17 -15.84 13.78
CA ALA A 305 -2.31 -16.52 14.75
C ALA A 305 -2.09 -18.01 14.46
N THR A 306 -3.11 -18.68 13.90
CA THR A 306 -3.07 -20.13 13.68
C THR A 306 -3.63 -20.45 12.31
N ASP A 307 -2.74 -20.85 11.39
CA ASP A 307 -3.12 -21.45 10.12
C ASP A 307 -3.54 -22.91 10.33
N LEU A 308 -4.83 -23.17 10.18
CA LEU A 308 -5.44 -24.49 10.39
C LEU A 308 -5.12 -25.49 9.26
N ALA A 309 -4.64 -25.01 8.11
CA ALA A 309 -4.19 -25.85 7.00
C ALA A 309 -2.70 -26.23 7.09
N ARG A 310 -1.93 -25.54 7.94
CA ARG A 310 -0.48 -25.73 8.04
C ARG A 310 -0.11 -27.18 8.28
N ARG A 311 0.79 -27.71 7.43
CA ARG A 311 1.31 -29.09 7.46
C ARG A 311 0.24 -30.19 7.38
N LYS A 312 -0.97 -29.88 6.92
CA LYS A 312 -2.01 -30.88 6.68
C LYS A 312 -1.70 -31.69 5.41
N PRO A 313 -2.13 -32.96 5.30
CA PRO A 313 -1.96 -33.73 4.07
C PRO A 313 -2.68 -33.05 2.89
N VAL A 314 -2.02 -32.98 1.74
CA VAL A 314 -2.56 -32.40 0.51
C VAL A 314 -2.59 -33.46 -0.58
N ARG A 315 -3.71 -33.57 -1.30
CA ARG A 315 -3.84 -34.33 -2.56
C ARG A 315 -4.15 -33.38 -3.69
N THR A 316 -3.52 -33.54 -4.84
CA THR A 316 -3.77 -32.70 -6.01
C THR A 316 -4.21 -33.53 -7.20
N SER A 317 -4.91 -32.92 -8.15
CA SER A 317 -5.28 -33.57 -9.42
C SER A 317 -4.03 -33.99 -10.22
N SER A 318 -3.01 -33.14 -10.23
CA SER A 318 -1.69 -33.40 -10.81
C SER A 318 -0.63 -32.50 -10.15
N ALA A 319 0.65 -32.75 -10.41
CA ALA A 319 1.73 -31.90 -9.96
C ALA A 319 2.97 -32.07 -10.86
N GLN A 320 3.63 -30.96 -11.19
CA GLN A 320 4.92 -31.00 -11.85
C GLN A 320 6.05 -31.41 -10.88
N ARG A 321 7.12 -31.99 -11.44
CA ARG A 321 8.30 -32.39 -10.66
C ARG A 321 8.90 -31.17 -9.94
N GLY A 322 9.08 -31.26 -8.63
CA GLY A 322 9.61 -30.17 -7.79
C GLY A 322 8.54 -29.21 -7.24
N HIS A 323 7.30 -29.27 -7.73
CA HIS A 323 6.20 -28.38 -7.35
C HIS A 323 5.01 -29.17 -6.81
N ALA A 324 5.25 -29.99 -5.78
CA ALA A 324 4.25 -30.87 -5.19
C ALA A 324 3.16 -30.10 -4.42
N GLY A 325 1.97 -30.70 -4.28
CA GLY A 325 0.85 -30.10 -3.54
C GLY A 325 1.16 -29.74 -2.09
N ALA A 326 2.08 -30.45 -1.43
CA ALA A 326 2.48 -30.16 -0.05
C ALA A 326 3.10 -28.77 0.13
N SER A 327 3.62 -28.15 -0.93
CA SER A 327 4.19 -26.80 -0.89
C SER A 327 3.18 -25.74 -0.44
N VAL A 328 1.88 -25.93 -0.70
CA VAL A 328 0.86 -24.90 -0.40
C VAL A 328 0.54 -24.76 1.09
N VAL A 329 1.06 -25.66 1.94
CA VAL A 329 0.80 -25.68 3.39
C VAL A 329 2.08 -25.80 4.22
N ASP A 330 3.26 -25.68 3.61
CA ASP A 330 4.54 -25.89 4.29
C ASP A 330 5.06 -24.64 5.01
N GLY A 331 4.57 -23.46 4.60
CA GLY A 331 4.91 -22.18 5.18
C GLY A 331 6.16 -21.50 4.66
N LYS A 332 6.68 -21.94 3.52
CA LYS A 332 7.84 -21.33 2.87
C LYS A 332 7.38 -20.35 1.80
N GLY A 333 8.13 -19.26 1.64
CA GLY A 333 7.79 -18.19 0.69
C GLY A 333 8.22 -18.48 -0.75
N ASP A 334 9.14 -19.44 -0.94
CA ASP A 334 9.82 -19.75 -2.19
C ASP A 334 9.38 -21.09 -2.82
N THR A 335 8.44 -21.81 -2.18
CA THR A 335 7.85 -23.04 -2.70
C THR A 335 6.42 -22.82 -3.15
N TYR A 336 6.01 -23.53 -4.19
CA TYR A 336 4.67 -23.44 -4.76
C TYR A 336 4.29 -24.72 -5.49
N TRP A 337 2.98 -24.96 -5.64
CA TRP A 337 2.41 -26.05 -6.43
C TRP A 337 2.13 -25.59 -7.87
N VAL A 338 2.40 -26.48 -8.82
CA VAL A 338 2.08 -26.29 -10.25
C VAL A 338 1.42 -27.56 -10.79
N PRO A 339 0.18 -27.49 -11.31
CA PRO A 339 -0.48 -28.64 -11.95
C PRO A 339 0.08 -28.91 -13.35
N ASN A 340 -0.25 -30.07 -13.91
CA ASN A 340 0.10 -30.40 -15.29
C ASN A 340 -0.84 -29.72 -16.30
N GLU A 341 -2.11 -29.50 -15.93
CA GLU A 341 -3.17 -28.97 -16.80
C GLU A 341 -4.34 -28.39 -15.98
N LEU A 342 -5.28 -27.74 -16.65
CA LEU A 342 -6.51 -27.17 -16.06
C LEU A 342 -7.77 -27.87 -16.58
N PRO A 343 -8.87 -27.91 -15.80
CA PRO A 343 -8.98 -27.42 -14.42
C PRO A 343 -8.14 -28.27 -13.46
N ALA A 344 -7.66 -27.65 -12.38
CA ALA A 344 -6.83 -28.30 -11.38
C ALA A 344 -7.44 -28.20 -9.99
N SER A 345 -7.17 -29.17 -9.13
CA SER A 345 -7.67 -29.15 -7.76
C SER A 345 -6.58 -29.53 -6.77
N LEU A 346 -6.67 -28.94 -5.57
CA LEU A 346 -5.93 -29.35 -4.39
C LEU A 346 -6.92 -29.57 -3.25
N GLU A 347 -6.75 -30.67 -2.53
CA GLU A 347 -7.57 -31.10 -1.41
C GLU A 347 -6.71 -31.15 -0.15
N ILE A 348 -7.16 -30.48 0.91
CA ILE A 348 -6.51 -30.44 2.21
C ILE A 348 -7.32 -31.31 3.17
N ASP A 349 -6.68 -32.33 3.75
CA ASP A 349 -7.25 -33.17 4.79
C ASP A 349 -6.98 -32.58 6.18
N LEU A 350 -8.00 -32.00 6.80
CA LEU A 350 -7.89 -31.37 8.11
C LEU A 350 -7.78 -32.41 9.24
N ARG A 351 -7.99 -33.70 8.94
CA ARG A 351 -7.99 -34.89 9.81
C ARG A 351 -9.12 -34.96 10.82
N GLN A 352 -9.67 -33.83 11.21
CA GLN A 352 -10.79 -33.72 12.15
C GLN A 352 -11.71 -32.58 11.74
N PRO A 353 -12.98 -32.57 12.17
CA PRO A 353 -13.87 -31.43 11.97
C PRO A 353 -13.20 -30.16 12.51
N THR A 354 -13.02 -29.19 11.63
CA THR A 354 -12.30 -27.95 11.91
C THR A 354 -13.17 -26.77 11.47
N ALA A 355 -13.40 -25.84 12.38
CA ALA A 355 -14.17 -24.63 12.11
C ALA A 355 -13.29 -23.49 11.60
N PHE A 356 -13.67 -22.86 10.49
CA PHE A 356 -13.00 -21.70 9.92
C PHE A 356 -13.99 -20.81 9.17
N ASN A 357 -13.60 -19.56 8.91
CA ASN A 357 -14.41 -18.59 8.17
C ASN A 357 -13.59 -17.67 7.27
N ILE A 358 -12.28 -17.90 7.17
CA ILE A 358 -11.40 -17.19 6.24
C ILE A 358 -10.54 -18.22 5.51
N VAL A 359 -10.46 -18.07 4.19
CA VAL A 359 -9.51 -18.80 3.33
C VAL A 359 -8.54 -17.78 2.74
N MET A 360 -7.24 -18.02 2.91
CA MET A 360 -6.20 -17.24 2.25
C MET A 360 -5.62 -18.04 1.09
N LEU A 361 -5.60 -17.44 -0.09
CA LEU A 361 -4.93 -17.98 -1.28
C LEU A 361 -3.82 -17.02 -1.70
N GLN A 362 -2.69 -17.55 -2.15
CA GLN A 362 -1.58 -16.76 -2.70
C GLN A 362 -1.01 -17.43 -3.94
N GLU A 363 -0.75 -16.65 -4.99
CA GLU A 363 0.10 -17.05 -6.11
C GLU A 363 1.58 -16.73 -5.80
N TYR A 364 2.49 -17.46 -6.44
CA TYR A 364 3.92 -17.14 -6.45
C TYR A 364 4.20 -16.03 -7.48
N ILE A 365 3.84 -14.80 -7.12
CA ILE A 365 3.80 -13.66 -8.04
C ILE A 365 5.16 -13.24 -8.63
N ALA A 366 6.28 -13.70 -8.07
CA ALA A 366 7.61 -13.52 -8.66
C ALA A 366 7.67 -14.06 -10.10
N GLU A 367 6.82 -15.03 -10.44
CA GLU A 367 6.72 -15.63 -11.77
C GLU A 367 5.49 -15.16 -12.58
N GLY A 368 4.68 -14.26 -12.02
CA GLY A 368 3.49 -13.68 -12.65
C GLY A 368 2.19 -13.94 -11.89
N GLN A 369 1.10 -13.32 -12.36
CA GLN A 369 -0.26 -13.50 -11.85
C GLN A 369 -1.09 -14.20 -12.93
N HIS A 370 -1.66 -15.37 -12.63
CA HIS A 370 -2.24 -16.24 -13.65
C HIS A 370 -3.71 -16.57 -13.40
N VAL A 371 -4.16 -16.75 -12.15
CA VAL A 371 -5.51 -17.27 -11.86
C VAL A 371 -6.61 -16.27 -12.23
N GLU A 372 -7.61 -16.73 -12.98
CA GLU A 372 -8.76 -15.93 -13.42
C GLU A 372 -10.06 -16.30 -12.71
N GLU A 373 -10.20 -17.57 -12.33
CA GLU A 373 -11.38 -18.10 -11.65
C GLU A 373 -11.01 -19.30 -10.78
N TYR A 374 -11.51 -19.30 -9.54
CA TYR A 374 -11.39 -20.43 -8.63
C TYR A 374 -12.69 -20.68 -7.87
N SER A 375 -12.84 -21.89 -7.32
CA SER A 375 -13.85 -22.20 -6.32
C SER A 375 -13.23 -22.87 -5.09
N ILE A 376 -13.91 -22.74 -3.96
CA ILE A 376 -13.58 -23.39 -2.70
C ILE A 376 -14.77 -24.26 -2.32
N GLU A 377 -14.50 -25.52 -1.98
CA GLU A 377 -15.50 -26.50 -1.56
C GLU A 377 -15.19 -27.05 -0.17
N ALA A 378 -16.23 -27.35 0.60
CA ALA A 378 -16.14 -28.10 1.85
C ALA A 378 -16.74 -29.50 1.68
N TRP A 379 -16.17 -30.49 2.36
CA TRP A 379 -16.75 -31.82 2.40
C TRP A 379 -17.90 -31.90 3.40
N THR A 380 -19.05 -32.41 2.96
CA THR A 380 -20.26 -32.60 3.76
C THR A 380 -20.76 -34.05 3.64
N PRO A 381 -21.77 -34.49 4.42
CA PRO A 381 -22.41 -35.79 4.22
C PRO A 381 -23.00 -36.00 2.81
N ALA A 382 -23.39 -34.91 2.13
CA ALA A 382 -23.89 -34.93 0.76
C ALA A 382 -22.76 -34.88 -0.30
N GLY A 383 -21.49 -34.90 0.12
CA GLY A 383 -20.32 -34.75 -0.73
C GLY A 383 -19.75 -33.34 -0.72
N TRP A 384 -19.00 -32.99 -1.75
CA TRP A 384 -18.42 -31.65 -1.92
C TRP A 384 -19.51 -30.60 -2.16
N GLN A 385 -19.43 -29.48 -1.46
CA GLN A 385 -20.33 -28.34 -1.60
C GLN A 385 -19.49 -27.08 -1.81
N GLU A 386 -19.78 -26.32 -2.86
CA GLU A 386 -19.15 -25.02 -3.10
C GLU A 386 -19.56 -24.03 -2.00
N ILE A 387 -18.55 -23.49 -1.31
CA ILE A 387 -18.73 -22.49 -0.24
C ILE A 387 -18.31 -21.08 -0.69
N LYS A 388 -17.54 -20.99 -1.80
CA LYS A 388 -17.11 -19.73 -2.40
C LYS A 388 -16.70 -19.93 -3.85
N ARG A 389 -16.96 -18.92 -4.66
CA ARG A 389 -16.39 -18.72 -5.99
C ARG A 389 -15.75 -17.34 -6.05
N GLY A 390 -14.60 -17.24 -6.70
CA GLY A 390 -13.83 -16.00 -6.81
C GLY A 390 -13.08 -15.91 -8.15
N THR A 391 -12.45 -14.77 -8.36
CA THR A 391 -11.75 -14.43 -9.62
C THR A 391 -10.22 -14.48 -9.44
N THR A 392 -9.55 -13.32 -9.41
CA THR A 392 -8.09 -13.21 -9.26
C THR A 392 -7.63 -13.56 -7.86
N ILE A 393 -6.40 -14.11 -7.76
CA ILE A 393 -5.71 -14.33 -6.48
C ILE A 393 -4.56 -13.33 -6.29
N GLY A 394 -3.55 -13.36 -7.16
CA GLY A 394 -2.36 -12.52 -7.05
C GLY A 394 -1.54 -12.76 -5.78
N HIS A 395 -0.95 -11.69 -5.22
CA HIS A 395 -0.10 -11.75 -4.03
C HIS A 395 -0.83 -12.37 -2.84
N LYS A 396 -2.08 -11.95 -2.61
CA LYS A 396 -2.92 -12.45 -1.53
C LYS A 396 -4.40 -12.18 -1.82
N LYS A 397 -5.20 -13.22 -1.61
CA LYS A 397 -6.66 -13.19 -1.59
C LYS A 397 -7.15 -13.71 -0.25
N LEU A 398 -8.00 -12.94 0.42
CA LEU A 398 -8.63 -13.31 1.69
C LEU A 398 -10.14 -13.40 1.53
N ASP A 399 -10.64 -14.62 1.36
CA ASP A 399 -12.08 -14.89 1.25
C ASP A 399 -12.71 -15.04 2.63
N ARG A 400 -13.56 -14.08 3.01
CA ARG A 400 -14.45 -14.20 4.18
C ARG A 400 -15.67 -15.05 3.82
N LEU A 401 -16.03 -15.98 4.71
CA LEU A 401 -17.08 -16.98 4.52
C LEU A 401 -18.06 -16.96 5.70
N ALA A 402 -19.25 -17.50 5.48
CA ALA A 402 -20.04 -18.00 6.61
C ALA A 402 -19.25 -19.10 7.36
N PRO A 403 -19.38 -19.24 8.69
CA PRO A 403 -18.66 -20.28 9.43
C PRO A 403 -18.86 -21.67 8.84
N VAL A 404 -17.76 -22.32 8.48
CA VAL A 404 -17.73 -23.68 7.94
C VAL A 404 -17.11 -24.61 8.98
N ASN A 405 -17.65 -25.82 9.13
CA ASN A 405 -17.03 -26.89 9.90
C ASN A 405 -16.96 -28.16 9.05
N THR A 406 -15.75 -28.58 8.70
CA THR A 406 -15.53 -29.74 7.81
C THR A 406 -14.23 -30.47 8.15
N THR A 407 -14.06 -31.68 7.63
CA THR A 407 -12.80 -32.44 7.70
C THR A 407 -11.93 -32.23 6.46
N ARG A 408 -12.47 -31.71 5.36
CA ARG A 408 -11.73 -31.53 4.10
C ARG A 408 -12.16 -30.28 3.36
N VAL A 409 -11.19 -29.60 2.78
CA VAL A 409 -11.38 -28.41 1.93
C VAL A 409 -10.74 -28.69 0.58
N ARG A 410 -11.41 -28.30 -0.50
CA ARG A 410 -10.85 -28.35 -1.86
C ARG A 410 -10.81 -26.95 -2.45
N VAL A 411 -9.69 -26.59 -3.05
CA VAL A 411 -9.57 -25.41 -3.90
C VAL A 411 -9.46 -25.88 -5.35
N ASN A 412 -10.34 -25.40 -6.21
CA ASN A 412 -10.33 -25.67 -7.64
C ASN A 412 -9.85 -24.43 -8.38
N ILE A 413 -8.82 -24.57 -9.21
CA ILE A 413 -8.44 -23.55 -10.19
C ILE A 413 -9.19 -23.88 -11.49
N LEU A 414 -10.17 -23.05 -11.81
CA LEU A 414 -11.12 -23.28 -12.91
C LEU A 414 -10.64 -22.66 -14.21
N LYS A 415 -10.07 -21.45 -14.13
CA LYS A 415 -9.50 -20.72 -15.27
C LYS A 415 -8.22 -20.00 -14.87
N SER A 416 -7.26 -19.97 -15.80
CA SER A 416 -5.98 -19.29 -15.61
C SER A 416 -5.34 -18.98 -16.95
N ARG A 417 -4.63 -17.85 -17.05
CA ARG A 417 -3.96 -17.37 -18.28
C ARG A 417 -2.66 -18.12 -18.61
N ALA A 418 -2.15 -18.87 -17.64
CA ALA A 418 -1.03 -19.80 -17.73
C ALA A 418 -1.24 -20.89 -16.66
N LEU A 419 -0.35 -21.87 -16.54
CA LEU A 419 -0.43 -22.80 -15.41
C LEU A 419 -0.34 -22.00 -14.09
N PRO A 420 -1.21 -22.24 -13.10
CA PRO A 420 -1.18 -21.51 -11.84
C PRO A 420 0.01 -21.93 -10.98
N LEU A 421 0.60 -20.98 -10.26
CA LEU A 421 1.66 -21.23 -9.29
C LEU A 421 1.12 -20.87 -7.91
N ILE A 422 0.52 -21.83 -7.21
CA ILE A 422 -0.10 -21.57 -5.91
C ILE A 422 0.95 -21.69 -4.81
N ARG A 423 1.24 -20.58 -4.12
CA ARG A 423 2.21 -20.49 -3.03
C ARG A 423 1.63 -20.99 -1.71
N ASN A 424 0.46 -20.49 -1.32
CA ASN A 424 -0.15 -20.81 -0.02
C ASN A 424 -1.66 -21.01 -0.14
N VAL A 425 -2.17 -21.96 0.64
CA VAL A 425 -3.58 -22.10 1.00
C VAL A 425 -3.67 -22.23 2.52
N SER A 426 -4.21 -21.21 3.18
CA SER A 426 -4.34 -21.18 4.64
C SER A 426 -5.79 -21.02 5.07
N LEU A 427 -6.11 -21.53 6.25
CA LEU A 427 -7.45 -21.47 6.84
C LEU A 427 -7.37 -20.80 8.21
N TYR A 428 -8.22 -19.80 8.44
CA TYR A 428 -8.25 -19.05 9.70
C TYR A 428 -9.66 -18.97 10.27
N SER A 429 -9.74 -18.80 11.59
CA SER A 429 -10.99 -18.66 12.33
C SER A 429 -10.99 -17.33 13.09
N ALA A 430 -11.85 -16.41 12.64
CA ALA A 430 -11.98 -15.08 13.20
C ALA A 430 -13.35 -14.90 13.87
N PRO A 431 -13.44 -14.80 15.20
CA PRO A 431 -14.72 -14.65 15.91
C PRO A 431 -15.38 -13.27 15.73
N GLU A 432 -14.65 -12.25 15.23
CA GLU A 432 -15.03 -10.84 15.33
C GLU A 432 -15.18 -10.11 13.97
N VAL A 433 -15.03 -10.80 12.83
CA VAL A 433 -15.11 -10.16 11.51
C VAL A 433 -16.49 -10.40 10.89
N LYS A 434 -17.44 -9.47 11.10
CA LYS A 434 -18.65 -9.38 10.27
C LYS A 434 -18.31 -8.60 9.00
N ALA A 435 -18.86 -8.99 7.86
CA ALA A 435 -18.85 -8.13 6.69
C ALA A 435 -19.70 -6.89 7.02
N VAL A 436 -19.13 -5.70 6.84
CA VAL A 436 -19.85 -4.42 6.99
C VAL A 436 -20.57 -4.11 5.69
#